data_AF-A0A0A9DVW6-F1
#
_entry.id   AF-A0A0A9DVW6-F1
#
_cell.length_a   1.000
_cell.length_b   1.000
_cell.length_c   1.000
_cell.angle_alpha   90.00
_cell.angle_beta   90.00
_cell.angle_gamma   90.00
#
_symmetry.space_group_name_H-M   'P 1'
#
loop_
_entity.id
_entity.type
_entity.pdbx_description
1 polymer ?
#
loop_
_entity_poly.entity_id
_entity_poly.type
_entity_poly.pdbx_seq_one_letter_code
_entity_poly.pdbx_strand_id
1 'polypeptide(L)' 'MRQQMLTRKIFKKPGCSWIEVDGVVHEFLVEDKTHDARKEIYETLEYMTREFKMDVTSSSWEQNCSFIFVDGEIIV' A
#
# COMPACT_ATOMS: atom_id res chain seq x y z
N MET A 1 -4.92 -10.77 16.18
CA MET A 1 -3.81 -9.81 16.42
C MET A 1 -4.14 -8.38 16.00
N ARG A 2 -4.46 -8.08 14.72
CA ARG A 2 -4.73 -6.70 14.24
C ARG A 2 -5.82 -5.96 15.04
N GLN A 3 -6.97 -6.59 15.29
CA GLN A 3 -8.05 -6.00 16.10
C GLN A 3 -7.66 -5.71 17.56
N GLN A 4 -6.89 -6.60 18.18
CA GLN A 4 -6.43 -6.41 19.56
C GLN A 4 -5.45 -5.23 19.67
N MET A 5 -4.60 -5.01 18.66
CA MET A 5 -3.72 -3.83 18.60
C MET A 5 -4.52 -2.53 18.47
N LEU A 6 -5.58 -2.53 17.64
CA LEU A 6 -6.49 -1.38 17.51
C LEU A 6 -7.22 -1.08 18.83
N THR A 7 -7.75 -2.10 19.53
CA THR A 7 -8.38 -1.93 20.85
C THR A 7 -7.40 -1.36 21.87
N ARG A 8 -6.11 -1.75 21.79
CA ARG A 8 -5.03 -1.24 22.64
C ARG A 8 -4.43 0.08 22.17
N LYS A 9 -4.99 0.70 21.11
CA LYS A 9 -4.51 1.95 20.48
C LYS A 9 -3.04 1.88 20.02
N ILE A 10 -2.59 0.69 19.62
CA ILE A 10 -1.27 0.47 19.04
C ILE A 10 -1.43 0.57 17.51
N PHE A 11 -0.83 1.59 16.92
CA PHE A 11 -0.92 1.89 15.49
C PHE A 11 0.43 1.66 14.83
N LYS A 12 0.42 1.04 13.65
CA LYS A 12 1.59 1.01 12.78
C LYS A 12 1.76 2.37 12.13
N LYS A 13 3.00 2.75 11.85
CA LYS A 13 3.28 3.88 10.96
C LYS A 13 2.71 3.53 9.57
N PRO A 14 1.97 4.44 8.92
CA PRO A 14 1.47 4.18 7.57
C PRO A 14 2.63 3.94 6.60
N GLY A 15 2.40 3.07 5.63
CA GLY A 15 3.30 2.93 4.50
C GLY A 15 3.30 4.20 3.65
N CYS A 16 4.40 4.46 2.97
CA CYS A 16 4.57 5.59 2.07
C CYS A 16 5.20 5.07 0.77
N SER A 17 4.69 5.52 -0.37
CA SER A 17 5.34 5.43 -1.67
C SER A 17 5.40 6.82 -2.29
N TRP A 18 6.27 6.99 -3.28
CA TRP A 18 6.35 8.24 -4.03
C TRP A 18 6.76 7.96 -5.47
N ILE A 19 6.45 8.90 -6.36
CA ILE A 19 6.93 8.93 -7.74
C ILE A 19 7.45 10.33 -8.05
N GLU A 20 8.34 10.45 -9.03
CA GLU A 20 8.80 11.72 -9.54
C GLU A 20 8.35 11.88 -11.00
N VAL A 21 7.67 12.99 -11.31
CA VAL A 21 7.20 13.34 -12.65
C VAL A 21 7.57 14.79 -12.90
N ASP A 22 8.27 15.06 -14.01
CA ASP A 22 8.72 16.41 -14.38
C ASP A 22 9.49 17.16 -13.27
N GLY A 23 10.28 16.42 -12.48
CA GLY A 23 11.04 16.97 -11.34
C GLY A 23 10.19 17.26 -10.10
N VAL A 24 8.91 16.88 -10.10
CA VAL A 24 8.00 17.01 -8.95
C VAL A 24 7.79 15.65 -8.30
N VAL A 25 8.01 15.60 -6.98
CA VAL A 25 7.77 14.39 -6.19
C VAL A 25 6.31 14.38 -5.71
N HIS A 26 5.62 13.28 -6.01
CA HIS A 26 4.26 13.00 -5.55
C HIS A 26 4.30 11.85 -4.56
N GLU A 27 3.96 12.14 -3.30
CA GLU A 27 3.93 11.16 -2.20
C GLU A 27 2.51 10.60 -2.02
N PHE A 28 2.43 9.30 -1.73
CA PHE A 28 1.19 8.57 -1.50
C PHE A 28 1.30 7.79 -0.19
N LEU A 29 0.43 8.12 0.77
CA LEU A 29 0.35 7.41 2.04
C LEU A 29 -0.67 6.27 1.96
N VAL A 30 -0.37 5.17 2.65
CA VAL A 30 -1.32 4.06 2.79
C VAL A 30 -2.60 4.56 3.45
N GLU A 31 -3.74 4.21 2.87
CA GLU A 31 -5.07 4.66 3.31
C GLU A 31 -5.24 6.19 3.36
N ASP A 32 -4.48 6.95 2.55
CA ASP A 32 -4.65 8.40 2.50
C ASP A 32 -6.06 8.78 2.03
N LYS A 33 -6.68 9.64 2.83
CA LYS A 33 -8.02 10.19 2.61
C LYS A 33 -8.00 11.70 2.45
N THR A 34 -6.85 12.34 2.58
CA THR A 34 -6.69 13.79 2.60
C THR A 34 -6.44 14.37 1.20
N HIS A 35 -5.94 13.56 0.28
CA HIS A 35 -5.72 13.99 -1.10
C HIS A 35 -7.05 14.23 -1.84
N ASP A 36 -7.21 15.42 -2.44
CA ASP A 36 -8.45 15.82 -3.13
C ASP A 36 -8.79 14.86 -4.29
N ALA A 37 -7.78 14.43 -5.05
CA ALA A 37 -7.93 13.47 -6.16
C ALA A 37 -7.91 11.99 -5.73
N ARG A 38 -8.12 11.67 -4.45
CA ARG A 38 -8.03 10.27 -3.95
C ARG A 38 -8.93 9.31 -4.73
N LYS A 39 -10.11 9.77 -5.13
CA LYS A 39 -11.13 8.93 -5.78
C LYS A 39 -10.60 8.45 -7.13
N GLU A 40 -10.10 9.38 -7.92
CA GLU A 40 -9.53 9.15 -9.25
C GLU A 40 -8.30 8.25 -9.15
N ILE A 41 -7.45 8.46 -8.13
CA ILE A 41 -6.27 7.61 -7.88
C ILE A 41 -6.71 6.16 -7.62
N TYR A 42 -7.65 5.93 -6.71
CA TYR A 42 -8.11 4.58 -6.38
C TYR A 42 -8.85 3.90 -7.54
N GLU A 43 -9.70 4.63 -8.28
CA GLU A 43 -10.36 4.12 -9.48
C GLU A 43 -9.34 3.71 -10.56
N THR A 44 -8.28 4.51 -10.73
CA THR A 44 -7.18 4.19 -11.66
C THR A 44 -6.43 2.93 -11.23
N LEU A 45 -6.10 2.79 -9.94
CA LEU A 45 -5.44 1.59 -9.41
C LEU A 45 -6.31 0.34 -9.56
N GLU A 46 -7.62 0.44 -9.34
CA GLU A 46 -8.55 -0.66 -9.54
C GLU A 46 -8.65 -1.05 -11.02
N TYR A 47 -8.74 -0.06 -11.92
CA TYR A 47 -8.70 -0.28 -13.36
C TYR A 47 -7.42 -1.01 -13.77
N MET A 48 -6.25 -0.47 -13.41
CA MET A 48 -4.95 -1.09 -13.69
C MET A 48 -4.89 -2.52 -13.15
N THR A 49 -5.32 -2.73 -11.90
CA THR A 49 -5.36 -4.06 -11.29
C THR A 49 -6.21 -5.03 -12.10
N ARG A 50 -7.35 -4.58 -12.66
CA ARG A 50 -8.20 -5.41 -13.52
C ARG A 50 -7.54 -5.70 -14.88
N GLU A 51 -6.94 -4.71 -15.52
CA GLU A 51 -6.29 -4.89 -16.82
C GLU A 51 -5.06 -5.80 -16.70
N PHE A 52 -4.25 -5.62 -15.66
CA PHE A 52 -3.05 -6.44 -15.40
C PHE A 52 -3.36 -7.79 -14.74
N LYS A 53 -4.59 -8.04 -14.28
CA LYS A 53 -5.05 -9.33 -13.73
C LYS A 53 -5.17 -10.44 -14.79
N MET A 54 -4.99 -10.14 -16.07
CA MET A 54 -4.95 -11.15 -17.13
C MET A 54 -3.64 -11.98 -17.13
N ASP A 55 -2.59 -11.55 -16.40
CA ASP A 55 -1.31 -12.30 -16.30
C ASP A 55 -0.99 -12.86 -14.89
N VAL A 56 -1.80 -12.57 -13.86
CA VAL A 56 -1.58 -13.05 -12.48
C VAL A 56 -2.70 -14.00 -12.03
N THR A 57 -3.15 -14.88 -12.92
CA THR A 57 -3.92 -16.09 -12.54
C THR A 57 -3.03 -17.32 -12.46
N SER A 58 -1.93 -17.22 -11.71
CA SER A 58 -1.29 -18.36 -11.06
C SER A 58 -0.26 -17.85 -10.07
N SER A 59 -0.70 -17.55 -8.84
CA SER A 59 0.04 -17.78 -7.59
C SER A 59 -0.59 -16.92 -6.49
N SER A 60 -1.35 -17.57 -5.62
CA SER A 60 -1.24 -17.45 -4.16
C SER A 60 -0.53 -16.20 -3.61
N TRP A 61 -1.17 -15.04 -3.59
CA TRP A 61 -0.74 -13.88 -2.78
C TRP A 61 -1.62 -13.68 -1.55
N GLU A 62 -2.39 -14.69 -1.15
CA GLU A 62 -3.26 -14.57 0.02
C GLU A 62 -2.57 -14.87 1.37
N GLN A 63 -1.28 -15.26 1.44
CA GLN A 63 -0.76 -15.74 2.75
C GLN A 63 0.62 -15.30 3.25
N ASN A 64 1.47 -14.52 2.57
CA ASN A 64 2.76 -14.12 3.18
C ASN A 64 3.31 -12.77 2.69
N CYS A 65 2.70 -11.66 3.08
CA CYS A 65 3.42 -10.38 3.17
C CYS A 65 3.65 -10.04 4.65
N SER A 66 4.49 -10.82 5.30
CA SER A 66 5.08 -10.48 6.60
C SER A 66 6.58 -10.61 6.48
N PHE A 67 7.26 -9.49 6.78
CA PHE A 67 8.71 -9.23 6.76
C PHE A 67 9.27 -8.77 5.42
N ILE A 68 9.56 -7.48 5.37
CA ILE A 68 10.52 -6.90 4.44
C ILE A 68 11.71 -6.48 5.30
N PHE A 69 12.91 -6.93 4.93
CA PHE A 69 14.14 -6.48 5.53
C PHE A 69 14.59 -5.20 4.83
N VAL A 70 14.72 -4.10 5.57
CA VAL A 70 15.42 -2.90 5.12
C VAL A 70 16.49 -2.61 6.16
N ASP A 71 17.74 -2.50 5.71
CA ASP A 71 18.90 -2.21 6.56
C ASP A 71 19.09 -3.13 7.78
N GLY A 72 18.77 -4.41 7.62
CA GLY A 72 18.99 -5.43 8.66
C GLY A 72 17.97 -5.42 9.81
N GLU A 73 16.94 -4.59 9.75
CA GLU A 73 15.85 -4.60 10.72
C GLU A 73 14.56 -5.21 10.18
N ILE A 74 13.87 -5.90 11.08
CA ILE A 74 12.57 -6.53 10.87
C ILE A 74 11.50 -5.49 11.19
N ILE A 75 10.70 -5.11 10.20
CA ILE A 75 9.54 -4.24 10.42
C ILE A 75 8.28 -5.11 10.44
N VAL A 76 7.62 -5.18 11.61
CA VAL A 76 6.40 -5.98 11.88
C VAL A 76 5.16 -5.40 11.23
#